data_AF-W7LVR8-F1
#
_entry.id   AF-W7LVR8-F1
#
_cell.length_a   1.000
_cell.length_b   1.000
_cell.length_c   1.000
_cell.angle_alpha   90.00
_cell.angle_beta   90.00
_cell.angle_gamma   90.00
#
_symmetry.space_group_name_H-M   'P 1'
#
loop_
_entity.id
_entity.type
_entity.pdbx_description
1 polymer ?
#
loop_
_entity_poly.entity_id
_entity_poly.type
_entity_poly.pdbx_seq_one_letter_code
_entity_poly.pdbx_strand_id
1 'polypeptide(L)'
;MGVGSFLEPLIVVTLLFGGAYFNRSKDYNFWTNKSGIASIKSYKRSDDFPKRDSTDSLMSGWSGSRSPSLDSSSRPTLRRRKLQVLGYKRIVSTPNTHIFEDRLLSRLLKKLPFLVECWYWFLIYFVYQVGRAITALTLDEGTVDIARRHALQIIHLEQQLHIFWEIDFQKWFLARPTLLHWINRIYSFIHIPGTITFLVVLYYFTTTRHRRYAAGRVRSDTVAAGPALYEARRRTMAMCNLLAFVVFTSWPCMPPRLLSDPEYKGPDAEEAKSFGFVDSVHSGTGESSVWTTNRFCNQYAAMPSLHFGYSLLVGLTVATVPITGLRSTSWKRIMIVAAGMSYPALILTAIVATANHFILDAVAGAMVCAIAWNCNDFLLNFCILEDYFLSMLRLHKPVNWTDPETAVEPQFQTGLLGEDV
;
A
#
# COMPACT_ATOMS: atom_id res chain seq x y z
N MET A 1 -30.84 -10.06 -8.07
CA MET A 1 -29.60 -9.77 -7.31
C MET A 1 -28.58 -10.83 -7.68
N GLY A 2 -27.56 -10.47 -8.48
CA GLY A 2 -26.62 -11.45 -9.05
C GLY A 2 -25.63 -11.98 -8.01
N VAL A 3 -25.16 -13.22 -8.22
CA VAL A 3 -24.16 -13.93 -7.39
C VAL A 3 -22.91 -13.08 -7.12
N GLY A 4 -22.55 -12.16 -8.02
CA GLY A 4 -21.44 -11.19 -7.84
C GLY A 4 -21.58 -10.31 -6.60
N SER A 5 -22.81 -10.03 -6.15
CA SER A 5 -23.06 -9.12 -5.02
C SER A 5 -22.60 -9.63 -3.66
N PHE A 6 -22.53 -10.95 -3.49
CA PHE A 6 -22.01 -11.59 -2.27
C PHE A 6 -20.60 -12.13 -2.45
N LEU A 7 -20.24 -12.50 -3.68
CA LEU A 7 -18.96 -13.13 -3.98
C LEU A 7 -17.77 -12.17 -3.80
N GLU A 8 -17.92 -10.90 -4.18
CA GLU A 8 -16.86 -9.90 -4.07
C GLU A 8 -16.45 -9.60 -2.61
N PRO A 9 -17.38 -9.25 -1.69
CA PRO A 9 -17.05 -9.09 -0.27
C PRO A 9 -16.46 -10.36 0.34
N LEU A 10 -17.01 -11.54 -0.02
CA LEU A 10 -16.52 -12.82 0.49
C LEU A 10 -15.07 -13.08 0.08
N ILE A 11 -14.69 -12.76 -1.15
CA ILE A 11 -13.31 -12.91 -1.64
C ILE A 11 -12.38 -11.96 -0.91
N VAL A 12 -12.76 -10.70 -0.74
CA VAL A 12 -11.95 -9.73 0.01
C VAL A 12 -11.73 -10.20 1.44
N VAL A 13 -12.80 -10.60 2.13
CA VAL A 13 -12.73 -11.14 3.49
C VAL A 13 -11.82 -12.37 3.52
N THR A 14 -11.99 -13.31 2.59
CA THR A 14 -11.16 -14.52 2.49
C THR A 14 -9.69 -14.18 2.25
N LEU A 15 -9.38 -13.21 1.41
CA LEU A 15 -8.01 -12.75 1.16
C LEU A 15 -7.38 -12.07 2.38
N LEU A 16 -8.15 -11.26 3.11
CA LEU A 16 -7.66 -10.60 4.33
C LEU A 16 -7.42 -11.61 5.47
N PHE A 17 -8.36 -12.52 5.71
CA PHE A 17 -8.21 -13.60 6.69
C PHE A 17 -7.10 -14.57 6.29
N GLY A 18 -7.05 -14.96 5.02
CA GLY A 18 -5.98 -15.78 4.46
C GLY A 18 -4.62 -15.09 4.61
N GLY A 19 -4.54 -13.80 4.31
CA GLY A 19 -3.35 -12.97 4.48
C GLY A 19 -2.87 -12.94 5.93
N ALA A 20 -3.76 -12.73 6.89
CA ALA A 20 -3.44 -12.81 8.31
C ALA A 20 -2.99 -14.20 8.75
N TYR A 21 -3.63 -15.25 8.24
CA TYR A 21 -3.29 -16.65 8.55
C TYR A 21 -1.91 -17.05 7.99
N PHE A 22 -1.61 -16.73 6.73
CA PHE A 22 -0.33 -17.06 6.10
C PHE A 22 0.84 -16.25 6.67
N ASN A 23 0.59 -14.98 7.04
CA ASN A 23 1.60 -14.08 7.61
C ASN A 23 1.70 -14.13 9.14
N ARG A 24 1.05 -15.10 9.79
CA ARG A 24 1.12 -15.27 11.24
C ARG A 24 2.53 -15.60 11.74
N SER A 25 2.84 -15.08 12.92
CA SER A 25 4.04 -15.39 13.68
C SER A 25 3.93 -16.79 14.27
N LYS A 26 4.50 -17.81 13.60
CA LYS A 26 4.48 -19.20 14.10
C LYS A 26 5.32 -19.36 15.37
N ASP A 27 6.43 -18.63 15.47
CA ASP A 27 7.40 -18.74 16.57
C ASP A 27 7.01 -17.96 17.84
N TYR A 28 5.89 -17.23 17.79
CA TYR A 28 5.36 -16.50 18.93
C TYR A 28 4.28 -17.31 19.64
N ASN A 29 4.48 -17.58 20.93
CA ASN A 29 3.48 -18.22 21.77
C ASN A 29 2.61 -17.16 22.46
N PHE A 30 1.33 -17.14 22.11
CA PHE A 30 0.37 -16.15 22.59
C PHE A 30 0.14 -16.23 24.12
N TRP A 31 0.11 -17.44 24.67
CA TRP A 31 -0.22 -17.70 26.07
C TRP A 31 0.96 -17.38 26.99
N THR A 32 2.17 -17.80 26.59
CA THR A 32 3.38 -17.58 27.38
C THR A 32 4.07 -16.26 27.09
N ASN A 33 3.62 -15.52 26.06
CA ASN A 33 4.21 -14.27 25.62
C ASN A 33 5.72 -14.38 25.31
N LYS A 34 6.17 -15.59 24.93
CA LYS A 34 7.56 -15.86 24.56
C LYS A 34 7.68 -15.96 23.04
N SER A 35 8.63 -15.21 22.49
CA SER A 35 9.12 -15.38 21.12
C SER A 35 10.23 -16.43 21.13
N GLY A 36 10.09 -17.49 20.34
CA GLY A 36 11.14 -18.52 20.17
C GLY A 36 12.50 -17.96 19.71
N ILE A 37 12.51 -16.74 19.15
CA ILE A 37 13.70 -15.99 18.74
C ILE A 37 14.59 -15.60 19.94
N ALA A 38 14.00 -15.27 21.10
CA ALA A 38 14.76 -14.91 22.30
C ALA A 38 15.50 -16.12 22.91
N SER A 39 15.01 -17.33 22.67
CA SER A 39 15.63 -18.57 23.19
C SER A 39 16.84 -19.01 22.37
N ILE A 40 16.86 -18.75 21.06
CA ILE A 40 17.93 -19.27 20.17
C ILE A 40 19.24 -18.48 20.35
N LYS A 41 19.18 -17.16 20.55
CA LYS A 41 20.39 -16.37 20.87
C LYS A 41 20.94 -16.66 22.27
N SER A 42 20.10 -17.12 23.20
CA SER A 42 20.57 -17.53 24.54
C SER A 42 21.33 -18.86 24.51
N TYR A 43 20.90 -19.82 23.70
CA TYR A 43 21.57 -21.12 23.58
C TYR A 43 22.86 -21.06 22.77
N LYS A 44 22.96 -20.16 21.78
CA LYS A 44 24.20 -20.03 20.98
C LYS A 44 25.34 -19.32 21.72
N ARG A 45 25.05 -18.66 22.85
CA ARG A 45 26.06 -17.96 23.68
C ARG A 45 26.63 -18.84 24.81
N SER A 46 25.99 -19.97 25.14
CA SER A 46 26.45 -20.85 26.23
C SER A 46 27.51 -21.87 25.81
N ASP A 47 27.65 -22.14 24.52
CA ASP A 47 28.42 -23.32 24.06
C ASP A 47 29.83 -22.98 23.52
N ASP A 48 30.20 -21.70 23.48
CA ASP A 48 31.55 -21.24 23.09
C ASP A 48 32.32 -20.64 24.29
N PHE A 49 32.71 -21.51 25.22
CA PHE A 49 33.84 -21.23 26.12
C PHE A 49 34.74 -22.47 26.21
N PRO A 50 35.92 -22.48 25.56
CA PRO A 50 36.94 -23.44 25.91
C PRO A 50 37.49 -23.08 27.29
N LYS A 51 37.39 -24.01 28.25
CA LYS A 51 38.19 -24.00 29.48
C LYS A 51 39.67 -23.87 29.09
N ARG A 52 40.34 -22.83 29.57
CA ARG A 52 41.80 -22.76 29.59
C ARG A 52 42.23 -22.33 30.98
N ASP A 53 42.66 -23.31 31.76
CA ASP A 53 43.48 -23.12 32.95
C ASP A 53 44.78 -22.40 32.56
N SER A 54 45.20 -21.42 33.34
CA SER A 54 46.59 -21.15 33.74
C SER A 54 46.66 -19.94 34.69
N THR A 55 47.59 -20.04 35.63
CA THR A 55 47.80 -19.30 36.86
C THR A 55 48.60 -17.98 36.71
N ASP A 56 48.42 -17.14 37.74
CA ASP A 56 49.37 -16.20 38.37
C ASP A 56 49.66 -14.77 37.86
N SER A 57 49.59 -13.88 38.86
CA SER A 57 50.41 -12.69 39.17
C SER A 57 49.91 -11.26 38.83
N LEU A 58 49.25 -10.66 39.82
CA LEU A 58 49.64 -9.44 40.58
C LEU A 58 50.36 -8.27 39.85
N MET A 59 49.70 -7.11 39.71
CA MET A 59 49.90 -5.89 40.53
C MET A 59 49.37 -4.59 39.87
N SER A 60 48.51 -3.90 40.63
CA SER A 60 48.32 -2.44 40.84
C SER A 60 48.35 -1.40 39.71
N GLY A 61 47.34 -0.50 39.73
CA GLY A 61 47.49 0.87 39.24
C GLY A 61 46.17 1.64 39.09
N TRP A 62 45.87 2.53 40.02
CA TRP A 62 44.67 3.35 40.10
C TRP A 62 44.35 4.19 38.84
N SER A 63 43.07 4.25 38.47
CA SER A 63 42.41 5.46 37.97
C SER A 63 40.93 5.39 38.29
N GLY A 64 40.50 6.20 39.26
CA GLY A 64 39.10 6.33 39.63
C GLY A 64 38.34 7.16 38.62
N SER A 65 37.36 6.53 37.96
CA SER A 65 36.21 7.19 37.37
C SER A 65 35.01 6.31 37.67
N ARG A 66 34.30 6.64 38.76
CA ARG A 66 33.00 6.06 39.09
C ARG A 66 31.98 6.55 38.06
N SER A 67 31.92 5.89 36.92
CA SER A 67 30.74 5.90 36.07
C SER A 67 29.61 5.20 36.84
N PRO A 68 28.42 5.80 36.99
CA PRO A 68 27.30 5.10 37.61
C PRO A 68 27.03 3.87 36.77
N SER A 69 27.00 2.70 37.40
CA SER A 69 26.51 1.47 36.82
C SER A 69 25.10 1.73 36.30
N LEU A 70 24.99 1.88 34.98
CA LEU A 70 23.73 1.89 34.24
C LEU A 70 22.96 0.62 34.63
N ASP A 71 21.89 0.81 35.37
CA ASP A 71 20.84 -0.19 35.50
C ASP A 71 20.32 -0.47 34.07
N SER A 72 20.73 -1.61 33.54
CA SER A 72 20.52 -2.06 32.15
C SER A 72 19.07 -2.47 31.86
N SER A 73 18.14 -2.17 32.76
CA SER A 73 16.74 -2.59 32.70
C SER A 73 15.73 -1.45 32.47
N SER A 74 16.13 -0.17 32.59
CA SER A 74 15.21 0.95 32.37
C SER A 74 14.99 1.22 30.87
N ARG A 75 13.99 0.57 30.28
CA ARG A 75 13.56 0.86 28.91
C ARG A 75 13.07 2.33 28.82
N PRO A 76 13.46 3.10 27.80
CA PRO A 76 13.09 4.50 27.71
C PRO A 76 11.57 4.66 27.55
N THR A 77 10.97 5.54 28.37
CA THR A 77 9.52 5.84 28.37
C THR A 77 9.09 6.66 27.17
N LEU A 78 10.04 7.32 26.49
CA LEU A 78 9.83 8.12 25.30
C LEU A 78 10.61 7.52 24.12
N ARG A 79 10.05 7.63 22.92
CA ARG A 79 10.68 7.28 21.64
C ARG A 79 10.92 8.54 20.85
N ARG A 80 12.03 8.61 20.11
CA ARG A 80 12.33 9.72 19.21
C ARG A 80 11.78 9.47 17.81
N ARG A 81 11.06 10.45 17.26
CA ARG A 81 10.49 10.45 15.91
C ARG A 81 11.03 11.64 15.12
N LYS A 82 11.25 11.43 13.83
CA LYS A 82 11.66 12.48 12.90
C LYS A 82 10.40 13.10 12.29
N LEU A 83 10.23 14.40 12.47
CA LEU A 83 9.26 15.23 11.78
C LEU A 83 9.98 15.90 10.59
N GLN A 84 9.46 15.69 9.39
CA GLN A 84 10.00 16.27 8.16
C GLN A 84 8.87 16.92 7.33
N VAL A 85 8.90 18.25 7.24
CA VAL A 85 7.92 19.02 6.47
C VAL A 85 8.66 20.03 5.60
N LEU A 86 8.54 19.92 4.27
CA LEU A 86 9.07 20.88 3.30
C LEU A 86 10.52 21.33 3.58
N GLY A 87 11.42 20.37 3.85
CA GLY A 87 12.84 20.63 4.13
C GLY A 87 13.16 20.90 5.61
N TYR A 88 12.18 21.28 6.43
CA TYR A 88 12.35 21.40 7.87
C TYR A 88 12.41 20.00 8.52
N LYS A 89 13.47 19.72 9.28
CA LYS A 89 13.67 18.46 10.01
C LYS A 89 13.78 18.75 11.49
N ARG A 90 12.90 18.15 12.30
CA ARG A 90 12.93 18.23 13.75
C ARG A 90 12.77 16.85 14.37
N ILE A 91 13.48 16.59 15.46
CA ILE A 91 13.27 15.38 16.25
C ILE A 91 12.29 15.72 17.37
N VAL A 92 11.23 14.93 17.47
CA VAL A 92 10.17 15.06 18.46
C VAL A 92 10.15 13.79 19.31
N SER A 93 10.00 13.96 20.61
CA SER A 93 9.86 12.84 21.56
C SER A 93 8.38 12.50 21.73
N THR A 94 8.04 11.23 21.58
CA THR A 94 6.67 10.69 21.67
C THR A 94 6.60 9.58 22.71
N PRO A 95 5.42 9.22 23.22
CA PRO A 95 5.28 8.12 24.18
C PRO A 95 5.77 6.79 23.60
N ASN A 96 6.59 6.06 24.35
CA ASN A 96 7.00 4.72 23.96
C ASN A 96 5.93 3.68 24.37
N THR A 97 5.23 3.14 23.37
CA THR A 97 4.14 2.18 23.59
C THR A 97 4.62 0.78 23.96
N HIS A 98 5.93 0.53 24.02
CA HIS A 98 6.51 -0.76 24.41
C HIS A 98 6.08 -1.20 25.82
N ILE A 99 5.68 -0.27 26.69
CA ILE A 99 5.14 -0.58 28.02
C ILE A 99 3.86 -1.43 27.93
N PHE A 100 3.14 -1.35 26.82
CA PHE A 100 1.87 -2.06 26.59
C PHE A 100 2.04 -3.40 25.86
N GLU A 101 3.28 -3.85 25.64
CA GLU A 101 3.58 -4.99 24.77
C GLU A 101 2.97 -6.33 25.22
N ASP A 102 2.63 -6.43 26.51
CA ASP A 102 2.12 -7.65 27.16
C ASP A 102 0.60 -7.71 27.21
N ARG A 103 -0.10 -6.70 26.70
CA ARG A 103 -1.57 -6.66 26.69
C ARG A 103 -2.17 -7.56 25.62
N LEU A 104 -3.38 -8.05 25.85
CA LEU A 104 -4.07 -9.00 24.96
C LEU A 104 -4.07 -8.59 23.48
N LEU A 105 -4.47 -7.34 23.19
CA LEU A 105 -4.50 -6.82 21.82
C LEU A 105 -3.09 -6.72 21.21
N SER A 106 -2.09 -6.34 21.99
CA SER A 106 -0.69 -6.33 21.53
C SER A 106 -0.16 -7.74 21.27
N ARG A 107 -0.51 -8.72 22.09
CA ARG A 107 -0.19 -10.13 21.84
C ARG A 107 -0.88 -10.65 20.58
N LEU A 108 -2.11 -10.22 20.31
CA LEU A 108 -2.84 -10.57 19.09
C LEU A 108 -2.13 -10.01 17.85
N LEU A 109 -1.74 -8.74 17.88
CA LEU A 109 -0.99 -8.12 16.78
C LEU A 109 0.40 -8.75 16.61
N LYS A 110 1.11 -9.10 17.69
CA LYS A 110 2.37 -9.87 17.63
C LYS A 110 2.16 -11.23 16.93
N LYS A 111 1.03 -11.89 17.19
CA LYS A 111 0.68 -13.19 16.57
C LYS A 111 0.25 -13.03 15.11
N LEU A 112 -0.53 -12.02 14.79
CA LEU A 112 -1.13 -11.74 13.48
C LEU A 112 -0.76 -10.32 13.02
N PRO A 113 0.50 -10.07 12.62
CA PRO A 113 0.98 -8.71 12.38
C PRO A 113 0.33 -8.07 11.14
N PHE A 114 -0.16 -8.87 10.19
CA PHE A 114 -0.90 -8.37 9.02
C PHE A 114 -2.24 -7.70 9.39
N LEU A 115 -2.79 -7.92 10.60
CA LEU A 115 -3.98 -7.19 11.06
C LEU A 115 -3.75 -5.68 11.15
N VAL A 116 -2.50 -5.26 11.39
CA VAL A 116 -2.12 -3.84 11.36
C VAL A 116 -2.35 -3.25 9.97
N GLU A 117 -2.09 -4.04 8.92
CA GLU A 117 -2.31 -3.63 7.53
C GLU A 117 -3.80 -3.56 7.21
N CYS A 118 -4.59 -4.53 7.66
CA CYS A 118 -6.05 -4.48 7.54
C CYS A 118 -6.60 -3.20 8.21
N TRP A 119 -6.12 -2.88 9.40
CA TRP A 119 -6.51 -1.65 10.11
C TRP A 119 -6.06 -0.38 9.38
N TYR A 120 -4.85 -0.38 8.83
CA TYR A 120 -4.33 0.74 8.04
C TYR A 120 -5.24 1.06 6.85
N TRP A 121 -5.64 0.05 6.09
CA TRP A 121 -6.55 0.22 4.94
C TRP A 121 -7.96 0.59 5.36
N PHE A 122 -8.46 0.03 6.46
CA PHE A 122 -9.73 0.41 7.04
C PHE A 122 -9.75 1.90 7.44
N LEU A 123 -8.69 2.40 8.07
CA LEU A 123 -8.56 3.80 8.46
C LEU A 123 -8.55 4.73 7.24
N ILE A 124 -7.81 4.37 6.19
CA ILE A 124 -7.80 5.14 4.92
C ILE A 124 -9.20 5.18 4.31
N TYR A 125 -9.86 4.03 4.25
CA TYR A 125 -11.23 3.95 3.73
C TYR A 125 -12.19 4.80 4.56
N PHE A 126 -12.07 4.78 5.89
CA PHE A 126 -12.87 5.60 6.78
C PHE A 126 -12.65 7.11 6.53
N VAL A 127 -11.39 7.55 6.43
CA VAL A 127 -11.07 8.95 6.12
C VAL A 127 -11.62 9.36 4.75
N TYR A 128 -11.50 8.50 3.74
CA TYR A 128 -12.10 8.73 2.43
C TYR A 128 -13.63 8.88 2.53
N GLN A 129 -14.30 8.01 3.28
CA GLN A 129 -15.75 8.07 3.41
C GLN A 129 -16.23 9.33 4.13
N VAL A 130 -15.51 9.76 5.17
CA VAL A 130 -15.80 11.03 5.85
C VAL A 130 -15.59 12.21 4.90
N GLY A 131 -14.46 12.24 4.18
CA GLY A 131 -14.18 13.28 3.19
C GLY A 131 -15.26 13.35 2.11
N ARG A 132 -15.63 12.19 1.55
CA ARG A 132 -16.71 12.09 0.55
C ARG A 132 -18.06 12.54 1.11
N ALA A 133 -18.39 12.19 2.35
CA ALA A 133 -19.63 12.64 2.99
C ALA A 133 -19.66 14.17 3.11
N ILE A 134 -18.55 14.79 3.49
CA ILE A 134 -18.42 16.26 3.54
C ILE A 134 -18.60 16.85 2.13
N THR A 135 -17.91 16.33 1.11
CA THR A 135 -18.04 16.82 -0.26
C THR A 135 -19.47 16.65 -0.79
N ALA A 136 -20.12 15.53 -0.51
CA ALA A 136 -21.50 15.25 -0.94
C ALA A 136 -22.51 16.25 -0.35
N LEU A 137 -22.27 16.76 0.86
CA LEU A 137 -23.10 17.83 1.45
C LEU A 137 -22.91 19.19 0.76
N THR A 138 -21.84 19.35 -0.01
CA THR A 138 -21.51 20.59 -0.73
C THR A 138 -21.72 20.50 -2.24
N LEU A 139 -22.08 19.31 -2.76
CA LEU A 139 -22.29 19.05 -4.19
C LEU A 139 -23.68 19.52 -4.62
N ASP A 140 -23.71 20.55 -5.46
CA ASP A 140 -24.92 21.04 -6.15
C ASP A 140 -24.99 20.50 -7.59
N GLU A 141 -26.15 20.55 -8.25
CA GLU A 141 -26.36 20.10 -9.64
C GLU A 141 -25.36 20.72 -10.61
N GLY A 142 -24.96 21.98 -10.38
CA GLY A 142 -23.94 22.68 -11.19
C GLY A 142 -22.56 21.99 -11.20
N THR A 143 -22.26 21.14 -10.21
CA THR A 143 -21.00 20.38 -10.17
C THR A 143 -20.92 19.32 -11.28
N VAL A 144 -22.06 18.73 -11.65
CA VAL A 144 -22.12 17.71 -12.72
C VAL A 144 -21.82 18.36 -14.08
N ASP A 145 -22.37 19.56 -14.31
CA ASP A 145 -22.11 20.32 -15.54
C ASP A 145 -20.66 20.83 -15.61
N ILE A 146 -20.08 21.23 -14.47
CA ILE A 146 -18.64 21.53 -14.39
C ILE A 146 -17.80 20.30 -14.75
N ALA A 147 -18.11 19.13 -14.16
CA ALA A 147 -17.38 17.89 -14.43
C ALA A 147 -17.48 17.46 -15.90
N ARG A 148 -18.63 17.70 -16.55
CA ARG A 148 -18.81 17.45 -17.98
C ARG A 148 -17.95 18.38 -18.84
N ARG A 149 -17.91 19.67 -18.52
CA ARG A 149 -17.04 20.64 -19.22
C ARG A 149 -15.57 20.26 -19.12
N HIS A 150 -15.12 19.79 -17.95
CA HIS A 150 -13.75 19.29 -17.81
C HIS A 150 -13.47 18.04 -18.65
N ALA A 151 -14.44 17.13 -18.79
CA ALA A 151 -14.31 15.98 -19.68
C ALA A 151 -14.17 16.41 -21.16
N LEU A 152 -14.95 17.39 -21.61
CA LEU A 152 -14.82 17.96 -22.96
C LEU A 152 -13.46 18.63 -23.16
N GLN A 153 -12.96 19.39 -22.17
CA GLN A 153 -11.62 19.97 -22.23
C GLN A 153 -10.52 18.90 -22.37
N ILE A 154 -10.67 17.75 -21.70
CA ILE A 154 -9.75 16.62 -21.86
C ILE A 154 -9.80 16.08 -23.28
N ILE A 155 -11.00 15.87 -23.84
CA ILE A 155 -11.16 15.39 -25.23
C ILE A 155 -10.50 16.36 -26.21
N HIS A 156 -10.73 17.67 -26.08
CA HIS A 156 -10.09 18.67 -26.93
C HIS A 156 -8.57 18.62 -26.82
N LEU A 157 -8.05 18.45 -25.62
CA LEU A 157 -6.61 18.31 -25.39
C LEU A 157 -6.05 17.02 -26.02
N GLU A 158 -6.75 15.89 -25.89
CA GLU A 158 -6.36 14.61 -26.52
C GLU A 158 -6.36 14.71 -28.04
N GLN A 159 -7.35 15.41 -28.61
CA GLN A 159 -7.42 15.67 -30.05
C GLN A 159 -6.27 16.56 -30.53
N GLN A 160 -5.94 17.61 -29.77
CA GLN A 160 -4.78 18.48 -30.06
C GLN A 160 -3.46 17.71 -29.98
N LEU A 161 -3.35 16.75 -29.06
CA LEU A 161 -2.20 15.88 -28.92
C LEU A 161 -2.19 14.70 -29.90
N HIS A 162 -3.23 14.55 -30.73
CA HIS A 162 -3.43 13.42 -31.64
C HIS A 162 -3.40 12.04 -30.96
N ILE A 163 -3.81 11.99 -29.70
CA ILE A 163 -3.93 10.76 -28.91
C ILE A 163 -5.38 10.39 -28.62
N PHE A 164 -6.36 11.04 -29.28
CA PHE A 164 -7.77 10.72 -29.15
C PHE A 164 -8.16 9.53 -30.05
N TRP A 165 -8.05 8.33 -29.51
CA TRP A 165 -8.28 7.02 -30.15
C TRP A 165 -9.24 6.14 -29.35
N GLU A 166 -9.75 6.62 -28.22
CA GLU A 166 -10.60 5.93 -27.27
C GLU A 166 -11.87 5.40 -27.93
N ILE A 167 -12.48 6.19 -28.83
CA ILE A 167 -13.70 5.80 -29.53
C ILE A 167 -13.46 4.61 -30.45
N ASP A 168 -12.41 4.67 -31.29
CA ASP A 168 -12.10 3.60 -32.23
C ASP A 168 -11.65 2.33 -31.49
N PHE A 169 -10.90 2.51 -30.40
CA PHE A 169 -10.52 1.45 -29.50
C PHE A 169 -11.75 0.78 -28.87
N GLN A 170 -12.69 1.56 -28.32
CA GLN A 170 -13.92 1.04 -27.74
C GLN A 170 -14.77 0.32 -28.79
N LYS A 171 -14.96 0.89 -29.98
CA LYS A 171 -15.69 0.24 -31.09
C LYS A 171 -15.11 -1.12 -31.46
N TRP A 172 -13.77 -1.25 -31.44
CA TRP A 172 -13.09 -2.52 -31.70
C TRP A 172 -13.44 -3.59 -30.65
N PHE A 173 -13.58 -3.23 -29.38
CA PHE A 173 -14.02 -4.16 -28.33
C PHE A 173 -15.52 -4.44 -28.38
N LEU A 174 -16.35 -3.43 -28.68
CA LEU A 174 -17.80 -3.60 -28.84
C LEU A 174 -18.13 -4.58 -29.98
N ALA A 175 -17.32 -4.61 -31.05
CA ALA A 175 -17.43 -5.58 -32.13
C ALA A 175 -17.08 -7.03 -31.70
N ARG A 176 -16.53 -7.23 -30.50
CA ARG A 176 -16.06 -8.53 -29.98
C ARG A 176 -16.65 -8.81 -28.59
N PRO A 177 -17.94 -9.22 -28.49
CA PRO A 177 -18.65 -9.33 -27.22
C PRO A 177 -17.97 -10.26 -26.21
N THR A 178 -17.37 -11.37 -26.66
CA THR A 178 -16.65 -12.31 -25.78
C THR A 178 -15.42 -11.69 -25.16
N LEU A 179 -14.65 -10.92 -25.93
CA LEU A 179 -13.47 -10.22 -25.43
C LEU A 179 -13.86 -9.09 -24.48
N LEU A 180 -14.88 -8.31 -24.83
CA LEU A 180 -15.41 -7.26 -23.97
C LEU A 180 -15.95 -7.81 -22.65
N HIS A 181 -16.60 -8.98 -22.66
CA HIS A 181 -17.05 -9.66 -21.45
C HIS A 181 -15.89 -9.96 -20.49
N TRP A 182 -14.79 -10.53 -21.00
CA TRP A 182 -13.60 -10.78 -20.18
C TRP A 182 -12.93 -9.48 -19.70
N ILE A 183 -12.88 -8.45 -20.53
CA ILE A 183 -12.34 -7.14 -20.14
C ILE A 183 -13.17 -6.50 -19.02
N ASN A 184 -14.50 -6.54 -19.14
CA ASN A 184 -15.41 -6.09 -18.08
C ASN A 184 -15.16 -6.86 -16.78
N ARG A 185 -15.01 -8.20 -16.86
CA ARG A 185 -14.70 -9.04 -15.69
C ARG A 185 -13.35 -8.67 -15.07
N ILE A 186 -12.33 -8.43 -15.88
CA ILE A 186 -10.99 -8.03 -15.41
C ILE A 186 -11.07 -6.68 -14.67
N TYR A 187 -11.77 -5.70 -15.26
CA TYR A 187 -11.99 -4.39 -14.65
C TYR A 187 -12.71 -4.51 -13.30
N SER A 188 -13.86 -5.18 -13.29
CA SER A 188 -14.74 -5.28 -12.13
C SER A 188 -14.17 -6.17 -11.00
N PHE A 189 -13.49 -7.27 -11.35
CA PHE A 189 -13.20 -8.34 -10.38
C PHE A 189 -11.71 -8.53 -10.09
N ILE A 190 -10.81 -8.25 -11.03
CA ILE A 190 -9.38 -8.57 -10.83
C ILE A 190 -8.65 -7.44 -10.13
N HIS A 191 -9.06 -6.18 -10.32
CA HIS A 191 -8.27 -5.05 -9.81
C HIS A 191 -8.12 -5.05 -8.28
N ILE A 192 -9.22 -5.16 -7.53
CA ILE A 192 -9.20 -5.08 -6.05
C ILE A 192 -8.65 -6.37 -5.41
N PRO A 193 -9.24 -7.56 -5.64
CA PRO A 193 -8.65 -8.83 -5.19
C PRO A 193 -7.19 -9.00 -5.61
N GLY A 194 -6.82 -8.58 -6.83
CA GLY A 194 -5.45 -8.63 -7.33
C GLY A 194 -4.51 -7.74 -6.51
N THR A 195 -4.92 -6.50 -6.22
CA THR A 195 -4.13 -5.56 -5.39
C THR A 195 -3.97 -6.07 -3.96
N ILE A 196 -5.03 -6.62 -3.35
CA ILE A 196 -4.96 -7.22 -2.00
C ILE A 196 -4.03 -8.43 -2.01
N THR A 197 -4.17 -9.31 -3.00
CA THR A 197 -3.30 -10.49 -3.15
C THR A 197 -1.84 -10.07 -3.30
N PHE A 198 -1.56 -9.07 -4.12
CA PHE A 198 -0.22 -8.50 -4.27
C PHE A 198 0.34 -8.00 -2.93
N LEU A 199 -0.44 -7.24 -2.15
CA LEU A 199 0.00 -6.76 -0.83
C LEU A 199 0.27 -7.90 0.15
N VAL A 200 -0.60 -8.91 0.19
CA VAL A 200 -0.44 -10.11 1.04
C VAL A 200 0.85 -10.86 0.68
N VAL A 201 1.11 -11.05 -0.62
CA VAL A 201 2.27 -11.75 -1.15
C VAL A 201 3.56 -10.93 -0.92
N LEU A 202 3.51 -9.63 -1.18
CA LEU A 202 4.64 -8.73 -0.93
C LEU A 202 5.01 -8.70 0.55
N TYR A 203 4.02 -8.60 1.45
CA TYR A 203 4.24 -8.69 2.90
C TYR A 203 4.87 -10.03 3.29
N TYR A 204 4.40 -11.13 2.69
CA TYR A 204 4.94 -12.45 2.97
C TYR A 204 6.43 -12.55 2.63
N PHE A 205 6.83 -12.12 1.44
CA PHE A 205 8.23 -12.20 1.03
C PHE A 205 9.13 -11.22 1.78
N THR A 206 8.73 -9.96 1.88
CA THR A 206 9.55 -8.90 2.49
C THR A 206 9.59 -8.95 4.02
N THR A 207 8.54 -9.45 4.68
CA THR A 207 8.40 -9.39 6.15
C THR A 207 8.36 -10.75 6.80
N THR A 208 7.43 -11.62 6.41
CA THR A 208 7.27 -12.93 7.06
C THR A 208 8.44 -13.85 6.77
N ARG A 209 8.84 -13.95 5.50
CA ARG A 209 9.94 -14.83 5.06
C ARG A 209 11.29 -14.29 5.48
N HIS A 210 11.55 -12.99 5.29
CA HIS A 210 12.77 -12.34 5.76
C HIS A 210 12.99 -12.57 7.27
N ARG A 211 11.96 -12.43 8.10
CA ARG A 211 12.02 -12.73 9.54
C ARG A 211 12.34 -14.21 9.82
N ARG A 212 11.79 -15.15 9.05
CA ARG A 212 12.12 -16.57 9.18
C ARG A 212 13.55 -16.88 8.74
N TYR A 213 14.06 -16.20 7.72
CA TYR A 213 15.45 -16.28 7.29
C TYR A 213 16.38 -15.76 8.40
N ALA A 214 16.12 -14.58 8.95
CA ALA A 214 16.87 -14.00 10.08
C ALA A 214 16.83 -14.89 11.34
N ALA A 215 15.76 -15.66 11.54
CA ALA A 215 15.64 -16.64 12.63
C ALA A 215 16.27 -18.01 12.33
N GLY A 216 16.96 -18.17 11.19
CA GLY A 216 17.59 -19.43 10.77
C GLY A 216 16.60 -20.54 10.37
N ARG A 217 15.33 -20.22 10.16
CA ARG A 217 14.27 -21.20 9.81
C ARG A 217 14.15 -21.45 8.32
N VAL A 218 14.71 -20.57 7.49
CA VAL A 218 14.76 -20.70 6.03
C VAL A 218 16.20 -20.47 5.61
N ARG A 219 16.71 -21.28 4.69
CA ARG A 219 18.13 -21.25 4.26
C ARG A 219 18.49 -20.06 3.37
N SER A 220 17.52 -19.51 2.65
CA SER A 220 17.75 -18.44 1.68
C SER A 220 16.54 -17.51 1.61
N ASP A 221 16.83 -16.21 1.63
CA ASP A 221 15.85 -15.19 1.31
C ASP A 221 15.74 -14.99 -0.20
N THR A 222 14.50 -14.97 -0.71
CA THR A 222 14.24 -14.80 -2.15
C THR A 222 14.23 -13.33 -2.55
N VAL A 223 13.77 -12.45 -1.66
CA VAL A 223 13.73 -11.01 -1.91
C VAL A 223 14.75 -10.38 -0.99
N ALA A 224 15.79 -9.77 -1.56
CA ALA A 224 16.86 -9.14 -0.79
C ALA A 224 16.38 -7.87 -0.06
N ALA A 225 15.18 -7.37 -0.39
CA ALA A 225 14.57 -6.25 0.29
C ALA A 225 13.79 -6.70 1.54
N GLY A 226 14.08 -6.04 2.66
CA GLY A 226 13.32 -6.22 3.90
C GLY A 226 11.95 -5.53 3.91
N PRO A 227 11.29 -5.47 5.08
CA PRO A 227 9.96 -4.88 5.30
C PRO A 227 9.79 -3.44 4.80
N ALA A 228 10.88 -2.66 4.80
CA ALA A 228 10.88 -1.27 4.31
C ALA A 228 10.34 -1.14 2.88
N LEU A 229 10.58 -2.14 2.01
CA LEU A 229 10.02 -2.13 0.65
C LEU A 229 8.49 -2.22 0.67
N TYR A 230 7.91 -3.14 1.44
CA TYR A 230 6.47 -3.26 1.57
C TYR A 230 5.85 -1.98 2.11
N GLU A 231 6.44 -1.43 3.17
CA GLU A 231 5.95 -0.23 3.82
C GLU A 231 6.01 0.99 2.88
N ALA A 232 7.10 1.15 2.12
CA ALA A 232 7.19 2.19 1.10
C ALA A 232 6.09 2.04 0.04
N ARG A 233 5.85 0.84 -0.51
CA ARG A 233 4.78 0.62 -1.51
C ARG A 233 3.39 0.87 -0.95
N ARG A 234 3.13 0.42 0.27
CA ARG A 234 1.86 0.70 0.98
C ARG A 234 1.66 2.19 1.20
N ARG A 235 2.69 2.92 1.63
CA ARG A 235 2.63 4.39 1.79
C ARG A 235 2.41 5.07 0.45
N THR A 236 3.06 4.63 -0.62
CA THR A 236 2.84 5.16 -1.97
C THR A 236 1.38 5.02 -2.39
N MET A 237 0.74 3.86 -2.22
CA MET A 237 -0.70 3.72 -2.54
C MET A 237 -1.58 4.65 -1.73
N ALA A 238 -1.32 4.77 -0.43
CA ALA A 238 -2.07 5.68 0.44
C ALA A 238 -1.90 7.15 0.01
N MET A 239 -0.68 7.53 -0.38
CA MET A 239 -0.38 8.85 -0.89
C MET A 239 -1.06 9.10 -2.25
N CYS A 240 -1.12 8.10 -3.14
CA CYS A 240 -1.93 8.17 -4.37
C CYS A 240 -3.40 8.47 -4.07
N ASN A 241 -3.99 7.81 -3.07
CA ASN A 241 -5.38 8.08 -2.66
C ASN A 241 -5.57 9.49 -2.15
N LEU A 242 -4.65 9.98 -1.33
CA LEU A 242 -4.72 11.33 -0.80
C LEU A 242 -4.64 12.36 -1.94
N LEU A 243 -3.66 12.22 -2.84
CA LEU A 243 -3.50 13.12 -3.98
C LEU A 243 -4.70 13.05 -4.93
N ALA A 244 -5.17 11.85 -5.26
CA ALA A 244 -6.36 11.68 -6.08
C ALA A 244 -7.60 12.30 -5.43
N PHE A 245 -7.80 12.13 -4.12
CA PHE A 245 -8.90 12.75 -3.40
C PHE A 245 -8.85 14.29 -3.46
N VAL A 246 -7.66 14.88 -3.33
CA VAL A 246 -7.46 16.33 -3.50
C VAL A 246 -7.85 16.77 -4.92
N VAL A 247 -7.41 16.05 -5.95
CA VAL A 247 -7.75 16.35 -7.35
C VAL A 247 -9.26 16.19 -7.59
N PHE A 248 -9.87 15.07 -7.19
CA PHE A 248 -11.30 14.85 -7.38
C PHE A 248 -12.19 15.90 -6.71
N THR A 249 -11.74 16.44 -5.58
CA THR A 249 -12.48 17.47 -4.84
C THR A 249 -12.28 18.86 -5.45
N SER A 250 -11.11 19.14 -6.01
CA SER A 250 -10.79 20.46 -6.60
C SER A 250 -11.15 20.58 -8.08
N TRP A 251 -11.09 19.47 -8.82
CA TRP A 251 -11.29 19.41 -10.27
C TRP A 251 -12.05 18.13 -10.65
N PRO A 252 -13.37 18.05 -10.41
CA PRO A 252 -14.16 16.88 -10.74
C PRO A 252 -14.20 16.68 -12.26
N CYS A 253 -14.15 15.42 -12.72
CA CYS A 253 -14.11 15.10 -14.15
C CYS A 253 -15.04 13.92 -14.45
N MET A 254 -15.94 14.12 -15.41
CA MET A 254 -16.92 13.12 -15.81
C MET A 254 -16.26 12.01 -16.65
N PRO A 255 -16.53 10.72 -16.36
CA PRO A 255 -15.99 9.63 -17.17
C PRO A 255 -16.64 9.58 -18.57
N PRO A 256 -15.94 9.06 -19.59
CA PRO A 256 -16.43 9.05 -20.98
C PRO A 256 -17.81 8.38 -21.12
N ARG A 257 -18.05 7.27 -20.42
CA ARG A 257 -19.32 6.51 -20.44
C ARG A 257 -20.55 7.32 -20.03
N LEU A 258 -20.40 8.38 -19.25
CA LEU A 258 -21.49 9.25 -18.79
C LEU A 258 -21.66 10.49 -19.68
N LEU A 259 -20.74 10.73 -20.61
CA LEU A 259 -20.73 11.93 -21.44
C LEU A 259 -21.90 11.97 -22.42
N SER A 260 -22.26 10.80 -22.98
CA SER A 260 -23.32 10.66 -23.99
C SER A 260 -24.72 10.39 -23.39
N ASP A 261 -24.99 10.88 -22.18
CA ASP A 261 -26.29 10.75 -21.51
C ASP A 261 -27.44 11.37 -22.35
N PRO A 262 -28.46 10.59 -22.76
CA PRO A 262 -29.58 11.09 -23.55
C PRO A 262 -30.38 12.21 -22.88
N GLU A 263 -30.47 12.24 -21.55
CA GLU A 263 -31.33 13.16 -20.79
C GLU A 263 -30.74 14.57 -20.66
N TYR A 264 -29.43 14.72 -20.89
CA TYR A 264 -28.75 16.01 -20.79
C TYR A 264 -29.20 17.00 -21.89
N LYS A 265 -29.62 18.21 -21.49
CA LYS A 265 -30.10 19.29 -22.38
C LYS A 265 -29.33 20.61 -22.22
N GLY A 266 -28.14 20.58 -21.63
CA GLY A 266 -27.31 21.78 -21.45
C GLY A 266 -26.67 22.29 -22.74
N PRO A 267 -25.93 23.40 -22.69
CA PRO A 267 -25.35 24.06 -23.87
C PRO A 267 -24.39 23.15 -24.66
N ASP A 268 -23.63 22.32 -23.95
CA ASP A 268 -22.62 21.43 -24.56
C ASP A 268 -23.20 20.05 -24.92
N ALA A 269 -24.53 19.87 -24.89
CA ALA A 269 -25.17 18.57 -25.07
C ALA A 269 -24.97 17.98 -26.46
N GLU A 270 -24.98 18.81 -27.51
CA GLU A 270 -24.77 18.34 -28.88
C GLU A 270 -23.37 17.74 -29.05
N GLU A 271 -22.35 18.44 -28.56
CA GLU A 271 -20.97 18.00 -28.62
C GLU A 271 -20.75 16.75 -27.76
N ALA A 272 -21.19 16.77 -26.49
CA ALA A 272 -21.02 15.63 -25.58
C ALA A 272 -21.66 14.33 -26.11
N LYS A 273 -22.81 14.44 -26.78
CA LYS A 273 -23.51 13.28 -27.39
C LYS A 273 -22.86 12.83 -28.69
N SER A 274 -22.18 13.71 -29.42
CA SER A 274 -21.57 13.40 -30.72
C SER A 274 -20.48 12.32 -30.63
N PHE A 275 -19.80 12.20 -29.48
CA PHE A 275 -18.74 11.21 -29.27
C PHE A 275 -19.26 9.77 -29.11
N GLY A 276 -20.51 9.58 -28.67
CA GLY A 276 -21.17 8.27 -28.67
C GLY A 276 -20.52 7.19 -27.80
N PHE A 277 -19.93 7.54 -26.65
CA PHE A 277 -19.37 6.56 -25.71
C PHE A 277 -20.45 5.62 -25.16
N VAL A 278 -20.11 4.34 -24.97
CA VAL A 278 -21.06 3.32 -24.49
C VAL A 278 -20.64 2.78 -23.12
N ASP A 279 -21.57 2.71 -22.17
CA ASP A 279 -21.34 2.06 -20.87
C ASP A 279 -21.48 0.54 -20.97
N SER A 280 -20.35 -0.16 -21.16
CA SER A 280 -20.33 -1.63 -21.25
C SER A 280 -20.37 -2.33 -19.89
N VAL A 281 -20.09 -1.63 -18.79
CA VAL A 281 -19.92 -2.23 -17.46
C VAL A 281 -21.19 -2.09 -16.61
N HIS A 282 -21.88 -0.96 -16.70
CA HIS A 282 -23.05 -0.64 -15.86
C HIS A 282 -24.38 -0.68 -16.59
N SER A 283 -24.40 -1.04 -17.88
CA SER A 283 -25.65 -1.32 -18.61
C SER A 283 -26.39 -2.52 -18.00
N GLY A 284 -27.71 -2.63 -18.23
CA GLY A 284 -28.55 -3.71 -17.64
C GLY A 284 -28.14 -5.15 -17.99
N THR A 285 -27.21 -5.33 -18.92
CA THR A 285 -26.57 -6.60 -19.31
C THR A 285 -25.11 -6.73 -18.86
N GLY A 286 -24.56 -5.70 -18.22
CA GLY A 286 -23.18 -5.62 -17.73
C GLY A 286 -22.98 -6.38 -16.41
N GLU A 287 -21.75 -6.82 -16.16
CA GLU A 287 -21.37 -7.45 -14.90
C GLU A 287 -21.27 -6.38 -13.79
N SER A 288 -22.41 -6.07 -13.17
CA SER A 288 -22.49 -5.18 -12.02
C SER A 288 -21.62 -5.73 -10.87
N SER A 289 -20.46 -5.11 -10.62
CA SER A 289 -19.68 -5.32 -9.40
C SER A 289 -20.28 -4.48 -8.29
N VAL A 290 -20.28 -4.99 -7.05
CA VAL A 290 -20.74 -4.22 -5.87
C VAL A 290 -19.90 -2.98 -5.72
N TRP A 291 -18.63 -3.01 -6.11
CA TRP A 291 -17.69 -1.93 -5.87
C TRP A 291 -17.69 -0.87 -6.98
N THR A 292 -17.94 -1.26 -8.24
CA THR A 292 -18.10 -0.31 -9.36
C THR A 292 -19.50 0.30 -9.40
N THR A 293 -20.52 -0.47 -9.02
CA THR A 293 -21.93 -0.04 -8.97
C THR A 293 -22.32 0.55 -7.61
N ASN A 294 -21.38 0.60 -6.65
CA ASN A 294 -21.73 1.06 -5.31
C ASN A 294 -22.10 2.55 -5.32
N ARG A 295 -23.24 2.87 -4.71
CA ARG A 295 -23.68 4.24 -4.38
C ARG A 295 -22.68 4.99 -3.47
N PHE A 296 -21.61 4.32 -3.05
CA PHE A 296 -20.54 4.80 -2.19
C PHE A 296 -19.26 5.25 -2.94
N CYS A 297 -19.17 5.08 -4.27
CA CYS A 297 -18.07 5.59 -5.09
C CYS A 297 -18.49 6.88 -5.83
N ASN A 298 -17.61 7.88 -5.88
CA ASN A 298 -17.89 9.12 -6.64
C ASN A 298 -17.85 8.81 -8.13
N GLN A 299 -19.01 8.84 -8.80
CA GLN A 299 -19.14 8.50 -10.22
C GLN A 299 -18.54 9.56 -11.17
N TYR A 300 -18.26 10.76 -10.67
CA TYR A 300 -17.70 11.90 -11.43
C TYR A 300 -16.22 12.17 -11.09
N ALA A 301 -15.48 11.10 -10.75
CA ALA A 301 -14.07 11.15 -10.37
C ALA A 301 -13.19 10.36 -11.37
N ALA A 302 -13.21 10.75 -12.64
CA ALA A 302 -12.45 10.07 -13.69
C ALA A 302 -10.93 10.36 -13.61
N MET A 303 -10.53 11.60 -13.35
CA MET A 303 -9.12 11.99 -13.33
C MET A 303 -8.64 12.37 -11.92
N PRO A 304 -7.54 11.79 -11.40
CA PRO A 304 -6.64 10.81 -12.01
C PRO A 304 -7.14 9.34 -11.93
N SER A 305 -6.73 8.49 -12.87
CA SER A 305 -7.07 7.07 -12.84
C SER A 305 -6.29 6.31 -11.75
N LEU A 306 -6.93 6.07 -10.60
CA LEU A 306 -6.36 5.26 -9.52
C LEU A 306 -6.20 3.78 -9.92
N HIS A 307 -7.09 3.25 -10.77
CA HIS A 307 -6.97 1.90 -11.31
C HIS A 307 -5.62 1.73 -12.02
N PHE A 308 -5.32 2.65 -12.94
CA PHE A 308 -4.04 2.63 -13.63
C PHE A 308 -2.88 2.91 -12.68
N GLY A 309 -2.96 3.94 -11.83
CA GLY A 309 -1.90 4.29 -10.87
C GLY A 309 -1.50 3.13 -9.95
N TYR A 310 -2.47 2.38 -9.42
CA TYR A 310 -2.21 1.19 -8.61
C TYR A 310 -1.60 0.06 -9.42
N SER A 311 -2.13 -0.19 -10.61
CA SER A 311 -1.58 -1.23 -11.48
C SER A 311 -0.14 -0.94 -11.90
N LEU A 312 0.19 0.35 -12.11
CA LEU A 312 1.53 0.81 -12.42
C LEU A 312 2.47 0.62 -11.22
N LEU A 313 2.05 0.99 -10.01
CA LEU A 313 2.81 0.73 -8.79
C LEU A 313 3.09 -0.77 -8.59
N VAL A 314 2.08 -1.62 -8.79
CA VAL A 314 2.21 -3.08 -8.71
C VAL A 314 3.22 -3.57 -9.75
N GLY A 315 3.03 -3.17 -11.02
CA GLY A 315 3.89 -3.58 -12.12
C GLY A 315 5.34 -3.12 -11.94
N LEU A 316 5.56 -1.87 -11.56
CA LEU A 316 6.88 -1.33 -11.24
C LEU A 316 7.52 -2.04 -10.05
N THR A 317 6.74 -2.37 -9.00
CA THR A 317 7.28 -3.12 -7.85
C THR A 317 7.75 -4.51 -8.28
N VAL A 318 6.95 -5.23 -9.07
CA VAL A 318 7.33 -6.55 -9.59
C VAL A 318 8.54 -6.45 -10.53
N ALA A 319 8.58 -5.44 -11.40
CA ALA A 319 9.68 -5.23 -12.33
C ALA A 319 10.99 -4.85 -11.62
N THR A 320 10.91 -4.15 -10.48
CA THR A 320 12.09 -3.61 -9.77
C THR A 320 12.51 -4.44 -8.55
N VAL A 321 11.68 -5.38 -8.06
CA VAL A 321 11.96 -6.15 -6.84
C VAL A 321 13.35 -6.81 -6.89
N PRO A 322 14.19 -6.64 -5.86
CA PRO A 322 15.53 -7.23 -5.85
C PRO A 322 15.43 -8.72 -5.46
N ILE A 323 15.65 -9.59 -6.44
CA ILE A 323 15.61 -11.05 -6.25
C ILE A 323 17.02 -11.58 -6.04
N THR A 324 17.23 -12.28 -4.93
CA THR A 324 18.54 -12.83 -4.56
C THR A 324 19.05 -13.79 -5.63
N GLY A 325 20.28 -13.57 -6.10
CA GLY A 325 20.93 -14.41 -7.11
C GLY A 325 20.46 -14.19 -8.56
N LEU A 326 19.58 -13.22 -8.82
CA LEU A 326 19.14 -12.90 -10.18
C LEU A 326 19.91 -11.70 -10.74
N ARG A 327 20.68 -11.92 -11.81
CA ARG A 327 21.39 -10.85 -12.52
C ARG A 327 20.42 -9.96 -13.30
N SER A 328 20.70 -8.65 -13.36
CA SER A 328 19.86 -7.67 -14.06
C SER A 328 19.69 -7.96 -15.55
N THR A 329 20.68 -8.57 -16.21
CA THR A 329 20.68 -8.89 -17.64
C THR A 329 20.18 -10.30 -17.96
N SER A 330 19.71 -11.05 -16.96
CA SER A 330 19.20 -12.41 -17.18
C SER A 330 17.87 -12.37 -17.94
N TRP A 331 17.66 -13.30 -18.87
CA TRP A 331 16.37 -13.51 -19.54
C TRP A 331 15.21 -13.66 -18.55
N LYS A 332 15.47 -14.28 -17.39
CA LYS A 332 14.51 -14.39 -16.28
C LYS A 332 14.10 -13.02 -15.73
N ARG A 333 15.03 -12.05 -15.65
CA ARG A 333 14.72 -10.67 -15.23
C ARG A 333 13.85 -9.96 -16.28
N ILE A 334 14.15 -10.14 -17.56
CA ILE A 334 13.34 -9.60 -18.66
C ILE A 334 11.91 -10.14 -18.59
N MET A 335 11.73 -11.45 -18.38
CA MET A 335 10.42 -12.05 -18.22
C MET A 335 9.64 -11.49 -17.01
N ILE A 336 10.31 -11.23 -15.89
CA ILE A 336 9.68 -10.64 -14.69
C ILE A 336 9.27 -9.19 -14.97
N VAL A 337 10.10 -8.41 -15.66
CA VAL A 337 9.76 -7.05 -16.06
C VAL A 337 8.56 -7.05 -17.01
N ALA A 338 8.57 -7.93 -18.03
CA ALA A 338 7.46 -8.07 -18.96
C ALA A 338 6.16 -8.49 -18.25
N ALA A 339 6.23 -9.46 -17.34
CA ALA A 339 5.08 -9.90 -16.54
C ALA A 339 4.60 -8.82 -15.55
N GLY A 340 5.50 -8.03 -14.99
CA GLY A 340 5.15 -6.88 -14.14
C GLY A 340 4.43 -5.80 -14.94
N MET A 341 4.95 -5.44 -16.11
CA MET A 341 4.40 -4.38 -16.95
C MET A 341 3.17 -4.80 -17.76
N SER A 342 2.91 -6.10 -17.93
CA SER A 342 1.69 -6.58 -18.58
C SER A 342 0.44 -6.25 -17.75
N TYR A 343 0.56 -6.19 -16.41
CA TYR A 343 -0.56 -5.85 -15.54
C TYR A 343 -1.08 -4.41 -15.74
N PRO A 344 -0.26 -3.34 -15.65
CA PRO A 344 -0.73 -1.99 -15.96
C PRO A 344 -1.21 -1.84 -17.41
N ALA A 345 -0.57 -2.52 -18.38
CA ALA A 345 -1.04 -2.50 -19.76
C ALA A 345 -2.46 -3.12 -19.91
N LEU A 346 -2.72 -4.22 -19.20
CA LEU A 346 -4.03 -4.86 -19.17
C LEU A 346 -5.08 -3.95 -18.52
N ILE A 347 -4.75 -3.29 -17.41
CA ILE A 347 -5.67 -2.36 -16.74
C ILE A 347 -5.93 -1.12 -17.61
N LEU A 348 -4.91 -0.57 -18.28
CA LEU A 348 -5.09 0.52 -19.24
C LEU A 348 -6.05 0.13 -20.37
N THR A 349 -5.84 -1.06 -20.93
CA THR A 349 -6.74 -1.63 -21.95
C THR A 349 -8.17 -1.71 -21.42
N ALA A 350 -8.35 -2.19 -20.19
CA ALA A 350 -9.65 -2.37 -19.60
C ALA A 350 -10.37 -1.05 -19.33
N ILE A 351 -9.70 -0.03 -18.78
CA ILE A 351 -10.35 1.26 -18.47
C ILE A 351 -10.77 2.04 -19.71
N VAL A 352 -9.98 1.98 -20.79
CA VAL A 352 -10.27 2.66 -22.06
C VAL A 352 -11.35 1.89 -22.83
N ALA A 353 -11.23 0.56 -22.93
CA ALA A 353 -12.23 -0.27 -23.63
C ALA A 353 -13.63 -0.18 -23.00
N THR A 354 -13.70 0.04 -21.69
CA THR A 354 -14.95 0.18 -20.94
C THR A 354 -15.45 1.62 -20.83
N ALA A 355 -14.77 2.58 -21.48
CA ALA A 355 -15.07 4.01 -21.40
C ALA A 355 -15.18 4.57 -19.97
N ASN A 356 -14.45 3.98 -19.01
CA ASN A 356 -14.42 4.49 -17.64
C ASN A 356 -13.42 5.62 -17.44
N HIS A 357 -12.40 5.70 -18.30
CA HIS A 357 -11.35 6.70 -18.22
C HIS A 357 -10.89 7.13 -19.62
N PHE A 358 -10.53 8.41 -19.75
CA PHE A 358 -9.75 8.93 -20.86
C PHE A 358 -8.28 8.49 -20.74
N ILE A 359 -7.49 8.68 -21.79
CA ILE A 359 -6.08 8.28 -21.75
C ILE A 359 -5.26 9.28 -20.96
N LEU A 360 -5.61 10.56 -21.00
CA LEU A 360 -5.04 11.56 -20.11
C LEU A 360 -5.35 11.26 -18.64
N ASP A 361 -6.45 10.59 -18.30
CA ASP A 361 -6.69 10.14 -16.92
C ASP A 361 -5.63 9.13 -16.47
N ALA A 362 -5.20 8.24 -17.37
CA ALA A 362 -4.13 7.28 -17.11
C ALA A 362 -2.77 7.97 -17.00
N VAL A 363 -2.50 8.97 -17.84
CA VAL A 363 -1.28 9.80 -17.74
C VAL A 363 -1.25 10.54 -16.40
N ALA A 364 -2.35 11.19 -16.01
CA ALA A 364 -2.49 11.83 -14.70
C ALA A 364 -2.32 10.82 -13.55
N GLY A 365 -2.87 9.62 -13.69
CA GLY A 365 -2.67 8.51 -12.75
C GLY A 365 -1.21 8.10 -12.60
N ALA A 366 -0.45 8.04 -13.71
CA ALA A 366 0.98 7.76 -13.69
C ALA A 366 1.78 8.88 -13.03
N MET A 367 1.45 10.14 -13.33
CA MET A 367 2.08 11.31 -12.70
C MET A 367 1.85 11.33 -11.19
N VAL A 368 0.61 11.10 -10.76
CA VAL A 368 0.25 10.99 -9.33
C VAL A 368 1.00 9.84 -8.67
N CYS A 369 1.08 8.68 -9.33
CA CYS A 369 1.87 7.54 -8.83
C CYS A 369 3.35 7.91 -8.68
N ALA A 370 3.95 8.60 -9.65
CA ALA A 370 5.35 9.02 -9.61
C ALA A 370 5.60 10.04 -8.49
N ILE A 371 4.73 11.04 -8.34
CA ILE A 371 4.80 12.02 -7.25
C ILE A 371 4.69 11.29 -5.91
N ALA A 372 3.63 10.49 -5.72
CA ALA A 372 3.39 9.70 -4.52
C ALA A 372 4.57 8.79 -4.17
N TRP A 373 5.23 8.19 -5.16
CA TRP A 373 6.40 7.35 -4.95
C TRP A 373 7.55 8.12 -4.29
N ASN A 374 7.77 9.37 -4.71
CA ASN A 374 8.86 10.21 -4.22
C ASN A 374 8.51 10.97 -2.92
N CYS A 375 7.23 11.22 -2.64
CA CYS A 375 6.80 11.99 -1.47
C CYS A 375 6.10 11.16 -0.38
N ASN A 376 6.08 9.83 -0.49
CA ASN A 376 5.41 8.94 0.46
C ASN A 376 5.92 9.09 1.92
N ASP A 377 7.15 9.57 2.11
CA ASP A 377 7.75 9.82 3.42
C ASP A 377 7.01 10.90 4.21
N PHE A 378 6.25 11.77 3.53
CA PHE A 378 5.36 12.73 4.20
C PHE A 378 4.41 12.02 5.18
N LEU A 379 3.96 10.81 4.84
CA LEU A 379 3.06 10.04 5.70
C LEU A 379 3.73 9.56 7.01
N LEU A 380 5.06 9.54 7.09
CA LEU A 380 5.79 9.19 8.31
C LEU A 380 5.63 10.24 9.41
N ASN A 381 5.26 11.48 9.07
CA ASN A 381 4.94 12.51 10.06
C ASN A 381 3.76 12.10 10.97
N PHE A 382 2.83 11.30 10.42
CA PHE A 382 1.68 10.78 11.18
C PHE A 382 2.07 9.69 12.18
N CYS A 383 3.30 9.16 12.16
CA CYS A 383 3.76 8.24 13.20
C CYS A 383 3.81 8.89 14.60
N ILE A 384 3.92 10.22 14.66
CA ILE A 384 3.81 10.96 15.93
C ILE A 384 2.40 10.80 16.50
N LEU A 385 1.38 11.04 15.66
CA LEU A 385 -0.02 10.87 16.05
C LEU A 385 -0.34 9.39 16.34
N GLU A 386 0.24 8.47 15.58
CA GLU A 386 0.13 7.03 15.82
C GLU A 386 0.62 6.66 17.22
N ASP A 387 1.75 7.18 17.68
CA ASP A 387 2.27 6.90 19.03
C ASP A 387 1.34 7.40 20.14
N TYR A 388 0.79 8.60 19.99
CA TYR A 388 -0.19 9.13 20.95
C TYR A 388 -1.49 8.33 20.94
N PHE A 389 -1.99 7.97 19.76
CA PHE A 389 -3.20 7.16 19.60
C PHE A 389 -3.02 5.77 20.22
N LEU A 390 -1.91 5.09 19.91
CA LEU A 390 -1.56 3.80 20.49
C LEU A 390 -1.35 3.89 22.01
N SER A 391 -0.76 4.98 22.51
CA SER A 391 -0.62 5.23 23.95
C SER A 391 -2.00 5.39 24.63
N MET A 392 -2.90 6.16 24.02
CA MET A 392 -4.27 6.36 24.51
C MET A 392 -5.06 5.04 24.56
N LEU A 393 -4.97 4.22 23.52
CA LEU A 393 -5.55 2.88 23.48
C LEU A 393 -4.79 1.86 24.33
N ARG A 394 -3.65 2.27 24.90
CA ARG A 394 -2.74 1.43 25.66
C ARG A 394 -2.40 0.14 24.89
N LEU A 395 -1.98 0.32 23.64
CA LEU A 395 -1.69 -0.72 22.66
C LEU A 395 -0.27 -0.53 22.12
N HIS A 396 0.46 -1.63 21.96
CA HIS A 396 1.72 -1.67 21.22
C HIS A 396 1.55 -2.31 19.84
N LYS A 397 2.01 -1.61 18.80
CA LYS A 397 2.16 -2.12 17.43
C LYS A 397 3.49 -2.89 17.32
N PRO A 398 3.49 -4.15 16.86
CA PRO A 398 4.72 -4.92 16.71
C PRO A 398 5.62 -4.22 15.68
N VAL A 399 6.79 -3.77 16.12
CA VAL A 399 7.77 -3.12 15.24
C VAL A 399 8.37 -4.18 14.34
N ASN A 400 8.34 -3.97 13.02
CA ASN A 400 9.20 -4.71 12.10
C ASN A 400 10.63 -4.25 12.41
N TRP A 401 11.42 -5.11 13.03
CA TRP A 401 12.79 -4.87 13.56
C TRP A 401 13.80 -4.24 12.57
N THR A 402 13.40 -4.09 11.32
CA THR A 402 14.17 -3.70 10.14
C THR A 402 13.76 -2.34 9.58
N ASP A 403 13.01 -1.53 10.33
CA ASP A 403 12.60 -0.20 9.88
C ASP A 403 13.53 0.89 10.46
N PRO A 404 14.60 1.26 9.73
CA PRO A 404 15.48 2.35 10.12
C PRO A 404 14.82 3.73 9.99
N GLU A 405 13.68 3.85 9.29
CA GLU A 405 13.03 5.15 9.04
C GLU A 405 12.10 5.56 10.19
N THR A 406 11.51 4.60 10.90
CA THR A 406 10.62 4.91 12.02
C THR A 406 11.31 5.00 13.38
N ALA A 407 12.54 4.51 13.54
CA ALA A 407 13.30 4.60 14.79
C ALA A 407 14.51 5.54 14.63
N VAL A 408 14.47 6.70 15.28
CA VAL A 408 15.64 7.61 15.38
C VAL A 408 16.72 7.05 16.33
N GLU A 409 16.56 5.83 16.85
CA GLU A 409 17.56 5.16 17.69
C GLU A 409 18.04 3.84 17.05
N PRO A 410 19.05 3.90 16.18
CA PRO A 410 19.83 2.72 15.80
C PRO A 410 20.65 2.15 16.97
N GLN A 411 20.81 2.91 18.08
CA GLN A 411 21.60 2.48 19.24
C GLN A 411 21.01 1.28 20.01
N PHE A 412 19.71 0.99 19.84
CA PHE A 412 19.12 -0.27 20.33
C PHE A 412 19.24 -1.43 19.33
N GLN A 413 19.53 -1.14 18.05
CA GLN A 413 19.75 -2.15 17.01
C GLN A 413 21.17 -2.75 17.07
N THR A 414 22.16 -1.97 17.53
CA THR A 414 23.56 -2.41 17.66
C THR A 414 23.76 -3.51 18.71
N GLY A 415 22.86 -3.65 19.68
CA GLY A 415 22.88 -4.76 20.64
C GLY A 415 22.40 -6.10 20.07
N LEU A 416 21.80 -6.11 18.87
CA LEU A 416 21.20 -7.31 18.24
C LEU A 416 21.73 -7.61 16.84
N LEU A 417 22.33 -6.64 16.15
CA LEU A 417 23.20 -6.86 15.01
C LEU A 417 24.62 -6.70 15.54
N GLY A 418 25.26 -7.83 15.85
CA GLY A 418 26.67 -7.84 16.20
C GLY A 418 27.46 -7.14 15.12
N GLU A 419 28.35 -6.27 15.56
CA GLU A 419 29.47 -5.77 14.77
C GLU A 419 30.08 -6.94 14.00
N ASP A 420 30.16 -6.80 12.68
CA ASP A 420 31.30 -7.29 11.94
C ASP A 420 31.51 -6.31 10.78
N VAL A 421 32.78 -5.91 10.71
CA VAL A 421 33.45 -4.91 9.87
C VAL A 421 33.36 -5.23 8.38
#